data_AF-A0A968ZGK2-F1
#
_entry.id   AF-A0A968ZGK2-F1
#
_cell.length_a   1.000
_cell.length_b   1.000
_cell.length_c   1.000
_cell.angle_alpha   90.00
_cell.angle_beta   90.00
_cell.angle_gamma   90.00
#
_symmetry.space_group_name_H-M   'P 1'
#
loop_
_entity.id
_entity.type
_entity.pdbx_description
1 polymer ?
#
loop_
_entity_poly.entity_id
_entity_poly.type
_entity_poly.pdbx_seq_one_letter_code
_entity_poly.pdbx_strand_id
1 'polypeptide(L)'
;MGWIQGRSELGPRALGFRSILADPRHGVMQDKINRQIKGRESFRPFAPVVLEEDYDIYFYGSKPTPYMLFTSYLKPSWRNDVPRDYNNWGLTEN
;
A
#
# COMPACT_ATOMS: atom_id res chain seq x y z
N MET A 1 3.70 -9.10 10.58
CA MET A 1 3.84 -10.56 10.71
C MET A 1 4.39 -11.13 9.41
N GLY A 2 5.27 -12.13 9.48
CA GLY A 2 5.63 -12.92 8.28
C GLY A 2 4.54 -13.93 7.99
N TRP A 3 4.11 -14.02 6.72
CA TRP A 3 2.99 -14.85 6.28
C TRP A 3 3.46 -15.83 5.20
N ILE A 4 3.33 -17.12 5.49
CA ILE A 4 3.76 -18.21 4.61
C ILE A 4 2.62 -19.23 4.53
N GLN A 5 2.06 -19.42 3.35
CA GLN A 5 1.00 -20.39 3.10
C GLN A 5 1.13 -20.95 1.68
N GLY A 6 0.72 -22.19 1.44
CA GLY A 6 0.60 -22.75 0.08
C GLY A 6 1.87 -22.68 -0.79
N ARG A 7 1.65 -22.66 -2.11
CA ARG A 7 2.70 -22.54 -3.13
C ARG A 7 3.23 -21.11 -3.20
N SER A 8 4.50 -20.95 -3.52
CA SER A 8 5.10 -19.63 -3.72
C SER A 8 4.57 -18.97 -5.00
N GLU A 9 4.40 -17.66 -4.96
CA GLU A 9 4.18 -16.82 -6.14
C GLU A 9 5.45 -16.76 -7.00
N LEU A 10 5.27 -16.45 -8.29
CA LEU A 10 6.35 -16.19 -9.24
C LEU A 10 6.41 -14.71 -9.58
N GLY A 11 7.62 -14.14 -9.61
CA GLY A 11 7.87 -12.75 -9.98
C GLY A 11 8.25 -11.86 -8.79
N PRO A 12 8.34 -10.53 -9.01
CA PRO A 12 8.92 -9.60 -8.03
C PRO A 12 7.94 -9.17 -6.93
N ARG A 13 6.68 -9.62 -6.96
CA ARG A 13 5.63 -9.21 -6.00
C ARG A 13 5.23 -10.38 -5.11
N ALA A 14 5.13 -10.10 -3.82
CA ALA A 14 4.47 -10.99 -2.86
C ALA A 14 2.95 -10.73 -2.92
N LEU A 15 2.14 -11.76 -3.16
CA LEU A 15 0.69 -11.65 -3.41
C LEU A 15 -0.16 -12.43 -2.39
N GLY A 16 0.42 -12.83 -1.26
CA GLY A 16 -0.32 -13.39 -0.12
C GLY A 16 0.10 -14.80 0.32
N PHE A 17 1.03 -15.45 -0.37
CA PHE A 17 1.57 -16.76 0.02
C PHE A 17 2.98 -16.66 0.60
N ARG A 18 3.77 -15.65 0.23
CA ARG A 18 5.08 -15.34 0.83
C ARG A 18 5.21 -13.85 1.10
N SER A 19 4.51 -13.36 2.13
CA SER A 19 4.31 -11.93 2.36
C SER A 19 4.74 -11.47 3.75
N ILE A 20 5.06 -10.19 3.89
CA ILE A 20 5.06 -9.52 5.21
C ILE A 20 3.79 -8.69 5.25
N LEU A 21 2.90 -9.04 6.18
CA LEU A 21 1.63 -8.35 6.38
C LEU A 21 1.72 -7.43 7.59
N ALA A 22 1.11 -6.26 7.49
CA ALA A 22 1.07 -5.27 8.54
C ALA A 22 -0.21 -4.45 8.48
N ASP A 23 -0.64 -3.95 9.63
CA ASP A 23 -1.83 -3.11 9.76
C ASP A 23 -1.57 -1.71 9.17
N PRO A 24 -2.25 -1.30 8.09
CA PRO A 24 -2.04 -0.02 7.45
C PRO A 24 -2.61 1.17 8.23
N ARG A 25 -3.43 0.94 9.28
CA ARG A 25 -4.08 2.02 10.06
C ARG A 25 -3.12 2.77 10.97
N HIS A 26 -1.92 2.23 11.21
CA HIS A 26 -0.91 2.85 12.04
C HIS A 26 0.07 3.65 11.17
N GLY A 27 0.05 4.98 11.27
CA GLY A 27 0.89 5.86 10.44
C GLY A 27 2.41 5.60 10.56
N VAL A 28 2.87 5.05 11.69
CA VAL A 28 4.28 4.69 11.92
C VAL A 28 4.69 3.37 11.27
N MET A 29 3.75 2.59 10.74
CA MET A 29 4.00 1.23 10.27
C MET A 29 4.90 1.18 9.04
N GLN A 30 4.72 2.11 8.09
CA GLN A 30 5.59 2.20 6.91
C GLN A 30 7.05 2.36 7.30
N ASP A 31 7.33 3.34 8.17
CA ASP A 31 8.68 3.63 8.64
C ASP A 31 9.28 2.46 9.40
N LYS A 32 8.48 1.86 10.30
CA LYS A 32 8.88 0.69 11.07
C LYS A 32 9.29 -0.47 10.18
N ILE A 33 8.48 -0.81 9.17
CA ILE A 33 8.81 -1.91 8.26
C ILE A 33 10.04 -1.55 7.42
N ASN A 34 10.11 -0.34 6.86
CA ASN A 34 11.23 0.07 6.02
C ASN A 34 12.56 0.03 6.80
N ARG A 35 12.62 0.63 7.98
CA ARG A 35 13.86 0.72 8.77
C ARG A 35 14.19 -0.57 9.53
N GLN A 36 13.24 -1.12 10.28
CA GLN A 36 13.53 -2.19 11.24
C GLN A 36 13.45 -3.60 10.63
N ILE A 37 12.67 -3.80 9.57
CA ILE A 37 12.45 -5.13 8.97
C ILE A 37 13.16 -5.27 7.62
N LYS A 38 13.05 -4.26 6.76
CA LYS A 38 13.57 -4.30 5.39
C LYS A 38 14.94 -3.64 5.22
N GLY A 39 15.40 -2.84 6.19
CA GLY A 39 16.68 -2.14 6.12
C GLY A 39 16.81 -1.22 4.90
N ARG A 40 15.72 -0.55 4.51
CA ARG A 40 15.64 0.32 3.31
C ARG A 40 15.11 1.70 3.66
N GLU A 41 15.14 2.60 2.68
CA GLU A 41 14.78 4.01 2.84
C GLU A 41 13.33 4.17 3.33
N SER A 42 13.10 5.10 4.27
CA SER A 42 11.81 5.23 4.97
C SER A 42 10.65 5.63 4.07
N PHE A 43 10.93 6.33 2.96
CA PHE A 43 9.92 6.82 2.03
C PHE A 43 9.39 5.75 1.06
N ARG A 44 10.00 4.56 0.99
CA ARG A 44 9.56 3.55 0.01
C ARG A 44 8.11 3.14 0.30
N PRO A 45 7.22 3.16 -0.72
CA PRO A 45 5.82 2.85 -0.53
C PRO A 45 5.61 1.34 -0.31
N PHE A 46 4.43 1.03 0.25
CA PHE A 46 3.84 -0.30 0.27
C PHE A 46 2.50 -0.26 -0.46
N ALA A 47 2.10 -1.39 -1.04
CA ALA A 47 0.79 -1.54 -1.65
C ALA A 47 -0.20 -2.14 -0.63
N PRO A 48 -1.43 -1.62 -0.52
CA PRO A 48 -2.48 -2.25 0.27
C PRO A 48 -3.04 -3.49 -0.43
N VAL A 49 -3.65 -4.37 0.35
CA VAL A 49 -4.47 -5.50 -0.13
C VAL A 49 -5.83 -5.45 0.54
N VAL A 50 -6.88 -5.73 -0.23
CA VAL A 50 -8.27 -5.82 0.23
C VAL A 50 -8.92 -7.03 -0.42
N LEU A 51 -10.07 -7.47 0.11
CA LEU A 51 -10.89 -8.46 -0.57
C LEU A 51 -11.40 -7.90 -1.90
N GLU A 52 -11.63 -8.77 -2.88
CA GLU A 52 -12.06 -8.34 -4.22
C GLU A 52 -13.43 -7.67 -4.19
N GLU A 53 -14.34 -8.22 -3.39
CA GLU A 53 -15.65 -7.65 -3.08
C GLU A 53 -15.55 -6.24 -2.46
N ASP A 54 -14.51 -5.99 -1.66
CA ASP A 54 -14.33 -4.72 -0.95
C ASP A 54 -13.61 -3.66 -1.79
N TYR A 55 -13.09 -3.99 -2.98
CA TYR A 55 -12.33 -3.03 -3.78
C TYR A 55 -13.10 -1.73 -4.03
N ASP A 56 -14.39 -1.81 -4.35
CA ASP A 56 -15.22 -0.63 -4.62
C ASP A 56 -15.55 0.17 -3.36
N ILE A 57 -15.28 -0.36 -2.16
CA ILE A 57 -15.38 0.42 -0.92
C ILE A 57 -14.24 1.44 -0.87
N TYR A 58 -13.05 1.07 -1.32
CA TYR A 58 -11.82 1.84 -1.11
C TYR A 58 -11.30 2.59 -2.34
N PHE A 59 -11.41 2.02 -3.54
CA PHE A 59 -10.71 2.51 -4.73
C PHE A 59 -11.65 2.91 -5.86
N TYR A 60 -11.14 3.74 -6.78
CA TYR A 60 -11.71 3.96 -8.11
C TYR A 60 -10.89 3.18 -9.15
N GLY A 61 -11.56 2.71 -10.21
CA GLY A 61 -10.89 2.08 -11.36
C GLY A 61 -11.51 0.75 -11.76
N SER A 62 -10.78 -0.02 -12.56
CA SER A 62 -11.19 -1.34 -13.04
C SER A 62 -10.63 -2.47 -12.18
N LYS A 63 -11.48 -3.46 -11.91
CA LYS A 63 -11.10 -4.78 -11.36
C LYS A 63 -10.87 -5.79 -12.48
N PRO A 64 -10.17 -6.91 -12.23
CA PRO A 64 -9.29 -7.16 -11.08
C PRO A 64 -7.82 -6.81 -11.39
N THR A 65 -7.04 -6.45 -10.36
CA THR A 65 -5.59 -6.22 -10.44
C THR A 65 -4.79 -7.27 -9.64
N PRO A 66 -4.89 -8.56 -9.99
CA PRO A 66 -4.42 -9.66 -9.14
C PRO A 66 -2.89 -9.70 -8.92
N TYR A 67 -2.12 -8.97 -9.74
CA TYR A 67 -0.66 -9.02 -9.75
C TYR A 67 0.02 -7.73 -9.24
N MET A 68 -0.74 -6.77 -8.70
CA MET A 68 -0.22 -5.48 -8.22
C MET A 68 0.62 -4.71 -9.27
N LEU A 69 0.24 -4.80 -10.55
CA LEU A 69 0.97 -4.17 -11.67
C LEU A 69 0.44 -2.77 -12.03
N PHE A 70 -0.76 -2.41 -11.56
CA PHE A 70 -1.41 -1.14 -11.85
C PHE A 70 -1.72 -0.40 -10.54
N THR A 71 -1.76 0.92 -10.62
CA THR A 71 -2.20 1.78 -9.51
C THR A 71 -3.68 2.09 -9.63
N SER A 72 -4.31 2.37 -8.49
CA SER A 72 -5.71 2.81 -8.42
C SER A 72 -5.81 3.97 -7.44
N TYR A 73 -6.72 4.90 -7.72
CA TYR A 73 -6.93 6.04 -6.83
C TYR A 73 -7.77 5.64 -5.64
N LEU A 74 -7.31 5.98 -4.44
CA LEU A 74 -8.10 5.81 -3.21
C LEU A 74 -9.27 6.81 -3.19
N LYS A 75 -10.45 6.41 -2.76
CA LYS A 75 -11.60 7.32 -2.61
C LYS A 75 -11.33 8.39 -1.54
N PRO A 76 -11.85 9.62 -1.69
CA PRO A 76 -11.56 10.73 -0.76
C PRO A 76 -11.89 10.42 0.70
N SER A 77 -12.96 9.67 0.96
CA SER A 77 -13.39 9.26 2.31
C SER A 77 -12.37 8.44 3.09
N TRP A 78 -11.39 7.83 2.40
CA TRP A 78 -10.34 7.01 2.99
C TRP A 78 -8.97 7.71 3.01
N ARG A 79 -8.89 8.96 2.57
CA ARG A 79 -7.66 9.75 2.59
C ARG A 79 -7.56 10.49 3.92
N ASN A 80 -6.36 10.55 4.48
CA ASN A 80 -6.08 11.46 5.58
C ASN A 80 -6.08 12.91 5.07
N ASP A 81 -6.37 13.84 5.97
CA ASP A 81 -6.20 15.26 5.69
C ASP A 81 -4.74 15.53 5.32
N VAL A 82 -4.57 16.35 4.28
CA VAL A 82 -3.25 16.87 3.96
C VAL A 82 -2.80 17.84 5.06
N PRO A 83 -1.51 17.89 5.40
CA PRO A 83 -0.99 18.90 6.32
C PRO A 83 -1.43 20.32 5.93
N ARG A 84 -1.64 21.20 6.91
CA ARG A 84 -2.13 22.58 6.69
C ARG A 84 -1.33 23.33 5.62
N ASP A 85 -0.02 23.14 5.60
CA ASP A 85 0.90 23.82 4.69
C ASP A 85 1.24 23.01 3.43
N TYR A 86 0.52 21.91 3.14
CA TYR A 86 0.81 21.01 2.02
C TYR A 86 0.91 21.74 0.67
N ASN A 87 -0.01 22.67 0.41
CA ASN A 87 0.00 23.46 -0.83
C ASN A 87 1.20 24.42 -0.93
N ASN A 88 1.85 24.75 0.20
CA ASN A 88 3.03 25.60 0.23
C ASN A 88 4.34 24.80 0.02
N TRP A 89 4.27 23.47 -0.04
CA TRP A 89 5.46 22.62 -0.21
C TRP A 89 5.99 22.59 -1.65
N GLY A 90 5.31 23.25 -2.60
CA GLY A 90 5.75 23.31 -4.00
C GLY A 90 5.76 21.95 -4.71
N LEU A 91 5.00 20.98 -4.19
CA LEU A 91 4.93 19.60 -4.69
C LEU A 91 3.82 19.37 -5.73
N THR A 92 3.03 20.40 -6.06
CA THR A 92 2.02 20.34 -7.11
C THR A 92 2.68 20.65 -8.45
N GLU A 93 2.70 19.68 -9.36
CA GLU A 93 3.00 19.95 -10.77
C GLU A 93 1.91 20.88 -11.34
N ASN A 94 2.34 21.90 -12.09
CA ASN A 94 1.45 22.81 -12.83
C ASN A 94 0.58 22.07 -13.85
#